data_AF-A0A9E2MKY1-F1
#
_entry.id   AF-A0A9E2MKY1-F1
#
_cell.length_a   1.000
_cell.length_b   1.000
_cell.length_c   1.000
_cell.angle_alpha   90.00
_cell.angle_beta   90.00
_cell.angle_gamma   90.00
#
_symmetry.space_group_name_H-M   'P 1'
#
loop_
_entity.id
_entity.type
_entity.pdbx_description
1 polymer ?
#
loop_
_entity_poly.entity_id
_entity_poly.type
_entity_poly.pdbx_seq_one_letter_code
_entity_poly.pdbx_strand_id
1 'polypeptide(L)'
;MQIVQAPRASAILYNLLKSQDNSRPWLLPANICPIVPITFFKAGIPIEFVDISAETLHMDLEQAEGRLERDAYGGILYAHTYGESS
;
A
#
# COMPACT_ATOMS: atom_id res chain seq x y z
N MET A 1 -11.06 20.59 3.83
CA MET A 1 -10.80 19.37 3.05
C MET A 1 -10.43 19.78 1.64
N GLN A 2 -9.21 19.49 1.19
CA GLN A 2 -8.79 19.78 -0.18
C GLN A 2 -8.96 18.53 -1.02
N ILE A 3 -9.72 18.63 -2.11
CA ILE A 3 -9.91 17.51 -3.05
C ILE A 3 -8.76 17.56 -4.05
N VAL A 4 -8.04 16.44 -4.21
CA VAL A 4 -6.99 16.27 -5.21
C VAL A 4 -7.53 15.38 -6.33
N GLN A 5 -7.36 15.80 -7.59
CA GLN A 5 -7.83 15.07 -8.75
C GLN A 5 -6.68 14.77 -9.71
N ALA A 6 -6.74 13.62 -10.37
CA ALA A 6 -5.86 13.27 -11.48
C ALA A 6 -6.59 12.29 -12.42
N PRO A 7 -6.14 12.13 -13.68
CA PRO A 7 -6.78 11.21 -14.64
C PRO A 7 -6.79 9.72 -14.21
N ARG A 8 -5.94 9.33 -13.25
CA ARG A 8 -5.84 7.97 -12.69
C ARG A 8 -5.49 8.04 -11.21
N ALA A 9 -6.01 7.10 -10.41
CA ALA A 9 -5.64 6.96 -9.00
C ALA A 9 -4.14 6.72 -8.80
N SER A 10 -3.49 5.99 -9.71
CA SER A 10 -2.04 5.77 -9.68
C SER A 10 -1.21 7.05 -9.82
N ALA A 11 -1.73 8.09 -10.48
CA ALA A 11 -1.06 9.38 -10.57
C ALA A 11 -1.09 10.13 -9.23
N ILE A 12 -2.21 10.05 -8.51
CA ILE A 12 -2.34 10.59 -7.15
C ILE A 12 -1.37 9.84 -6.21
N LEU A 13 -1.41 8.51 -6.25
CA LEU A 13 -0.52 7.67 -5.44
C LEU A 13 0.97 7.97 -5.73
N TYR A 14 1.38 8.05 -6.99
CA TYR A 14 2.75 8.37 -7.36
C TYR A 14 3.21 9.71 -6.77
N ASN A 15 2.39 10.76 -6.89
CA ASN A 15 2.73 12.09 -6.37
C ASN A 15 2.80 12.09 -4.84
N LEU A 16 1.89 11.38 -4.17
CA LEU A 16 1.93 11.19 -2.72
C LEU A 16 3.22 10.48 -2.27
N LEU A 17 3.66 9.45 -3.00
CA LEU A 17 4.90 8.75 -2.70
C LEU A 17 6.13 9.64 -2.94
N LYS A 18 6.15 10.43 -4.03
CA LYS A 18 7.25 11.35 -4.35
C LYS A 18 7.33 12.57 -3.43
N SER A 19 6.23 12.95 -2.77
CA SER A 19 6.23 14.07 -1.82
C SER A 19 6.77 13.70 -0.44
N GLN A 20 7.02 12.41 -0.18
CA GLN A 20 7.54 11.95 1.10
C GLN A 20 9.06 11.93 1.10
N ASP A 21 9.66 12.35 2.22
CA ASP A 21 11.10 12.21 2.48
C ASP A 21 11.37 10.93 3.28
N ASN A 22 10.88 9.80 2.76
CA ASN A 22 11.00 8.51 3.41
C ASN A 22 11.28 7.41 2.39
N SER A 23 12.42 6.75 2.52
CA SER A 23 12.86 5.66 1.65
C SER A 23 12.61 4.26 2.23
N ARG A 24 11.95 4.16 3.39
CA ARG A 24 11.66 2.87 4.03
C ARG A 24 10.61 2.09 3.22
N PRO A 25 10.62 0.74 3.32
CA PRO A 25 9.64 -0.10 2.66
C PRO A 25 8.21 0.23 3.06
N TRP A 26 7.27 -0.01 2.15
CA TRP A 26 5.84 0.02 2.44
C TRP A 26 5.26 -1.39 2.46
N LEU A 27 4.32 -1.64 3.37
CA LEU A 27 3.55 -2.89 3.38
C LEU A 27 2.36 -2.80 2.42
N LEU A 28 2.26 -3.79 1.53
CA LEU A 28 1.16 -3.95 0.58
C LEU A 28 0.55 -5.36 0.71
N PRO A 29 -0.76 -5.56 0.50
CA PRO A 29 -1.31 -6.91 0.43
C PRO A 29 -0.84 -7.61 -0.84
N ALA A 30 -0.60 -8.91 -0.75
CA ALA A 30 -0.27 -9.74 -1.91
C ALA A 30 -1.41 -9.75 -2.95
N ASN A 31 -2.66 -9.62 -2.50
CA ASN A 31 -3.83 -9.42 -3.35
C ASN A 31 -4.05 -7.93 -3.64
N ILE A 32 -3.34 -7.40 -4.65
CA ILE A 32 -3.53 -6.02 -5.09
C ILE A 32 -3.35 -5.90 -6.60
N CYS A 33 -4.07 -4.94 -7.22
CA CYS A 33 -3.94 -4.68 -8.65
C CYS A 33 -2.48 -4.34 -9.01
N PRO A 34 -1.88 -4.95 -10.05
CA PRO A 34 -0.47 -4.75 -10.40
C PRO A 34 -0.05 -3.30 -10.63
N ILE A 35 -0.99 -2.42 -10.98
CA ILE A 35 -0.70 -0.99 -11.13
C ILE A 35 -0.17 -0.35 -9.83
N VAL A 36 -0.56 -0.87 -8.67
CA VAL A 36 -0.14 -0.34 -7.36
C VAL A 36 1.36 -0.59 -7.15
N PRO A 37 1.88 -1.84 -7.10
CA PRO A 37 3.31 -2.07 -6.93
C PRO A 37 4.15 -1.48 -8.07
N ILE A 38 3.66 -1.43 -9.31
CA ILE A 38 4.34 -0.73 -10.42
C ILE A 38 4.49 0.77 -10.12
N THR A 39 3.50 1.38 -9.46
CA THR A 39 3.56 2.80 -9.06
C THR A 39 4.62 3.04 -7.99
N PHE A 40 4.73 2.15 -6.99
CA PHE A 40 5.80 2.20 -5.98
C PHE A 40 7.18 2.05 -6.61
N PHE A 41 7.34 1.05 -7.49
CA PHE A 41 8.56 0.84 -8.25
C PHE A 41 8.96 2.09 -9.03
N LYS A 42 8.01 2.70 -9.76
CA LYS A 42 8.23 3.96 -10.48
C LYS A 42 8.63 5.12 -9.56
N ALA A 43 8.09 5.17 -8.34
CA ALA A 43 8.42 6.20 -7.35
C ALA A 43 9.79 5.98 -6.69
N GLY A 44 10.40 4.80 -6.85
CA GLY A 44 11.63 4.41 -6.18
C GLY A 44 11.44 4.04 -4.72
N ILE A 45 10.21 3.64 -4.33
CA ILE A 45 9.87 3.25 -2.96
C ILE A 45 9.84 1.73 -2.86
N PRO A 46 10.63 1.11 -1.97
CA PRO A 46 10.61 -0.34 -1.79
C PRO A 46 9.27 -0.81 -1.19
N ILE A 47 8.91 -2.04 -1.48
CA ILE A 47 7.68 -2.66 -0.98
C ILE A 47 7.96 -4.04 -0.40
N GLU A 48 7.16 -4.42 0.58
CA GLU A 48 7.09 -5.76 1.11
C GLU A 48 5.64 -6.22 1.08
N PHE A 49 5.42 -7.43 0.56
CA PHE A 49 4.09 -8.01 0.53
C PHE A 49 3.76 -8.71 1.85
N VAL A 50 2.55 -8.46 2.32
CA VAL A 50 1.89 -9.19 3.39
C VAL A 50 0.89 -10.15 2.75
N ASP A 51 0.78 -11.36 3.30
CA ASP A 51 -0.19 -12.33 2.83
C ASP A 51 -1.64 -11.84 3.08
N ILE A 52 -2.60 -12.60 2.58
CA ILE A 52 -4.02 -12.26 2.71
C ILE A 52 -4.76 -13.16 3.69
N SER A 53 -5.80 -12.62 4.29
CA SER A 53 -6.80 -13.44 4.97
C SER A 53 -7.59 -14.25 3.94
N ALA A 54 -7.74 -15.56 4.18
CA ALA A 54 -8.57 -16.42 3.34
C ALA A 54 -10.08 -16.10 3.46
N GLU A 55 -10.50 -15.42 4.51
CA GLU A 55 -11.90 -15.06 4.75
C GLU A 55 -12.30 -13.78 4.02
N THR A 56 -11.45 -12.76 4.08
CA THR A 56 -11.77 -11.42 3.54
C THR A 56 -11.05 -11.11 2.23
N LEU A 57 -9.99 -11.84 1.91
CA LEU A 57 -9.08 -11.57 0.79
C LEU A 57 -8.40 -10.19 0.88
N HIS A 58 -8.49 -9.52 2.03
CA HIS A 58 -7.74 -8.33 2.41
C HIS A 58 -6.35 -8.70 2.95
N MET A 59 -5.54 -7.70 3.24
CA MET A 59 -4.30 -7.89 4.00
C MET A 59 -4.58 -8.64 5.30
N ASP A 60 -3.78 -9.66 5.61
CA ASP A 60 -3.74 -10.24 6.94
C ASP A 60 -3.17 -9.21 7.93
N LEU A 61 -4.05 -8.66 8.77
CA LEU A 61 -3.70 -7.58 9.68
C LEU A 61 -2.86 -8.05 10.87
N GLU A 62 -3.03 -9.29 11.33
CA GLU A 62 -2.19 -9.85 12.41
C GLU A 62 -0.75 -10.00 11.91
N GLN A 63 -0.56 -10.47 10.68
CA GLN A 63 0.76 -10.53 10.07
C GLN A 63 1.36 -9.13 9.83
N ALA A 64 0.55 -8.17 9.40
CA ALA A 64 1.02 -6.79 9.20
C ALA A 64 1.45 -6.15 10.53
N GLU A 65 0.64 -6.29 11.58
CA GLU A 65 0.92 -5.79 12.93
C GLU A 65 2.22 -6.38 13.48
N GLY A 66 2.37 -7.70 13.42
CA GLY A 66 3.58 -8.37 13.88
C GLY A 66 4.88 -7.94 13.17
N ARG A 67 4.78 -7.43 11.93
CA ARG A 67 5.93 -6.82 11.22
C ARG A 67 6.19 -5.39 11.67
N LEU A 68 5.15 -4.58 11.84
CA LEU A 68 5.26 -3.18 12.29
C LEU A 68 5.84 -3.06 13.71
N GLU A 69 5.62 -4.06 14.56
CA GLU A 69 6.22 -4.13 15.89
C GLU A 69 7.74 -4.37 15.86
N ARG A 70 8.25 -4.99 14.79
CA ARG A 70 9.66 -5.44 14.68
C ARG A 70 10.50 -4.51 13.84
N ASP A 71 9.92 -3.97 12.78
CA ASP A 71 10.63 -3.23 11.74
C ASP A 71 10.02 -1.84 11.49
N ALA A 72 10.84 -0.93 10.96
CA ALA A 72 10.41 0.43 10.65
C ALA A 72 9.97 0.54 9.18
N TYR A 73 8.70 0.83 8.96
CA TYR A 73 8.12 1.01 7.63
C TYR A 73 7.86 2.48 7.30
N GLY A 74 7.80 2.77 6.00
CA GLY A 74 7.43 4.09 5.47
C GLY A 74 5.93 4.32 5.44
N GLY A 75 5.15 3.24 5.43
CA GLY A 75 3.70 3.26 5.47
C GLY A 75 3.10 1.91 5.13
N ILE A 76 1.77 1.87 5.13
CA ILE A 76 0.97 0.72 4.73
C ILE A 76 -0.02 1.21 3.69
N LEU A 77 -0.17 0.47 2.61
CA LEU A 77 -1.28 0.65 1.69
C LEU A 77 -2.22 -0.53 1.84
N TYR A 78 -3.37 -0.27 2.46
CA TYR A 78 -4.44 -1.25 2.58
C TYR A 78 -5.42 -1.12 1.42
N ALA A 79 -5.89 -2.26 0.89
CA ALA A 79 -6.87 -2.31 -0.19
C ALA A 79 -8.16 -2.98 0.29
N HIS A 80 -9.28 -2.28 0.10
CA HIS A 80 -10.62 -2.86 0.20
C HIS A 80 -10.87 -3.75 -1.03
N THR A 81 -10.46 -4.99 -0.94
CA THR A 81 -10.58 -5.98 -2.02
C THR A 81 -12.04 -6.08 -2.43
N TYR A 82 -12.30 -5.92 -3.73
CA TYR A 82 -13.66 -5.91 -4.31
C TYR A 82 -14.61 -4.82 -3.77
N GLY A 83 -14.11 -3.83 -3.02
CA GLY A 83 -14.93 -2.78 -2.41
C GLY A 83 -15.65 -3.20 -1.13
N GLU A 84 -15.29 -4.34 -0.55
CA GLU A 84 -15.84 -4.80 0.73
C GLU A 84 -15.41 -3.89 1.90
N SER A 85 -16.30 -3.75 2.88
CA SER A 85 -15.98 -3.04 4.13
C SER A 85 -14.88 -3.77 4.89
N SER A 86 -14.07 -3.01 5.63
CA SER A 86 -13.04 -3.55 6.54
C SER A 86 -13.52 -3.56 7.98
#